data_AF-A0A3D3JUM7-F1
#
_entry.id   AF-A0A3D3JUM7-F1
#
_cell.length_a   1.000
_cell.length_b   1.000
_cell.length_c   1.000
_cell.angle_alpha   90.00
_cell.angle_beta   90.00
_cell.angle_gamma   90.00
#
_symmetry.space_group_name_H-M   'P 1'
#
loop_
_entity.id
_entity.type
_entity.pdbx_description
1 polymer ?
#
loop_
_entity_poly.entity_id
_entity_poly.type
_entity_poly.pdbx_seq_one_letter_code
_entity_poly.pdbx_strand_id
1 'polypeptide(L)'
;IEVEDDVTAFLEYANGATGVFVTSTGEAPGTDRFEIVGDLGTIIVENDEARYLRAAMSVREHIATADKSFAKVDIEEVDVPIPADGGSHIDILTNFAAAIRDPEVAIVAPGSEAINQVILQNAMLMSGLQERPIELPLDADAYATFLDELIASAKQ
;
A
#
# COMPACT_ATOMS: atom_id res chain seq x y z
N ILE A 1 -27.04 3.47 1.33
CA ILE A 1 -25.72 3.12 0.80
C ILE A 1 -25.18 2.13 1.82
N GLU A 2 -25.14 0.86 1.44
CA GLU A 2 -24.35 -0.12 2.19
C GLU A 2 -22.90 0.28 1.94
N VAL A 3 -22.17 0.63 2.99
CA VAL A 3 -20.76 1.01 2.92
C VAL A 3 -19.98 -0.04 3.67
N GLU A 4 -18.95 -0.59 3.05
CA GLU A 4 -18.04 -1.50 3.72
C GLU A 4 -17.19 -0.72 4.73
N ASP A 5 -17.32 -1.05 6.01
CA ASP A 5 -16.48 -0.47 7.07
C ASP A 5 -15.08 -1.12 7.12
N ASP A 6 -14.92 -2.31 6.53
CA ASP A 6 -13.70 -3.11 6.57
C ASP A 6 -13.33 -3.62 5.17
N VAL A 7 -12.04 -3.53 4.83
CA VAL A 7 -11.49 -4.10 3.60
C VAL A 7 -10.23 -4.90 3.92
N THR A 8 -10.14 -6.10 3.37
CA THR A 8 -8.90 -6.88 3.29
C THR A 8 -8.69 -7.29 1.84
N ALA A 9 -7.60 -6.84 1.23
CA ALA A 9 -7.25 -7.14 -0.15
C ALA A 9 -5.91 -7.85 -0.24
N PHE A 10 -5.85 -8.91 -1.02
CA PHE A 10 -4.61 -9.58 -1.41
C PHE A 10 -4.15 -9.03 -2.76
N LEU A 11 -2.86 -8.69 -2.86
CA LEU A 11 -2.26 -8.10 -4.05
C LEU A 11 -1.14 -8.99 -4.58
N GLU A 12 -1.05 -9.11 -5.90
CA GLU A 12 0.07 -9.72 -6.61
C GLU A 12 0.71 -8.67 -7.53
N TYR A 13 2.03 -8.58 -7.48
CA TYR A 13 2.80 -7.63 -8.28
C TYR A 13 3.52 -8.34 -9.42
N ALA A 14 3.74 -7.64 -10.54
CA ALA A 14 4.38 -8.21 -11.74
C ALA A 14 5.81 -8.76 -11.49
N ASN A 15 6.50 -8.29 -10.45
CA ASN A 15 7.81 -8.80 -10.03
C ASN A 15 7.73 -10.05 -9.14
N GLY A 16 6.54 -10.59 -8.90
CA GLY A 16 6.30 -11.76 -8.03
C GLY A 16 6.20 -11.44 -6.55
N ALA A 17 6.24 -10.17 -6.14
CA ALA A 17 5.92 -9.79 -4.77
C ALA A 17 4.42 -9.97 -4.51
N THR A 18 4.07 -10.18 -3.25
CA THR A 18 2.69 -10.22 -2.77
C THR A 18 2.48 -9.15 -1.70
N GLY A 19 1.24 -8.70 -1.55
CA GLY A 19 0.85 -7.70 -0.55
C GLY A 19 -0.47 -8.03 0.10
N VAL A 20 -0.68 -7.48 1.29
CA VAL A 20 -1.96 -7.48 1.97
C VAL A 20 -2.25 -6.04 2.37
N PHE A 21 -3.43 -5.54 1.99
CA PHE A 21 -3.92 -4.23 2.40
C PHE A 21 -5.13 -4.44 3.31
N VAL A 22 -5.08 -3.87 4.51
CA VAL A 22 -6.15 -3.93 5.50
C VAL A 22 -6.47 -2.51 5.93
N THR A 23 -7.76 -2.14 5.90
CA THR A 23 -8.22 -0.85 6.41
C THR A 23 -9.60 -1.02 7.04
N SER A 24 -9.87 -0.23 8.07
CA SER A 24 -11.17 -0.17 8.73
C SER A 24 -11.53 1.26 9.12
N THR A 25 -12.81 1.65 8.98
CA THR A 25 -13.37 2.86 9.57
C THR A 25 -14.05 2.61 10.92
N GLY A 26 -14.20 1.34 11.32
CA GLY A 26 -14.92 0.91 12.53
C GLY A 26 -14.05 0.69 13.75
N GLU A 27 -12.73 0.79 13.64
CA GLU A 27 -11.78 0.46 14.70
C GLU A 27 -11.20 1.70 15.42
N ALA A 28 -11.06 1.61 16.75
CA ALA A 28 -10.33 2.58 17.57
C ALA A 28 -9.62 1.85 18.73
N PRO A 29 -8.30 2.08 18.99
CA PRO A 29 -7.44 3.08 18.34
C PRO A 29 -6.93 2.69 16.94
N GLY A 30 -7.15 1.44 16.50
CA GLY A 30 -6.64 0.92 15.24
C GLY A 30 -5.11 0.75 15.25
N THR A 31 -4.52 0.48 14.08
CA THR A 31 -3.08 0.42 13.86
C THR A 31 -2.77 0.90 12.45
N ASP A 32 -1.80 1.80 12.31
CA ASP A 32 -1.24 2.21 11.02
C ASP A 32 0.17 1.65 10.88
N ARG A 33 0.31 0.63 10.03
CA ARG A 33 1.54 -0.13 9.85
C ARG A 33 1.83 -0.32 8.38
N PHE A 34 3.00 0.14 7.96
CA PHE A 34 3.56 -0.15 6.65
C PHE A 34 4.76 -1.09 6.82
N GLU A 35 4.72 -2.24 6.14
CA GLU A 35 5.74 -3.28 6.29
C GLU A 35 6.18 -3.82 4.93
N ILE A 36 7.49 -3.91 4.73
CA ILE A 36 8.11 -4.53 3.56
C ILE A 36 9.04 -5.64 4.05
N VAL A 37 8.77 -6.87 3.62
CA VAL A 37 9.60 -8.04 3.92
C VAL A 37 10.42 -8.42 2.69
N GLY A 38 11.74 -8.54 2.87
CA GLY A 38 12.67 -8.94 1.83
C GLY A 38 13.69 -9.98 2.31
N ASP A 39 14.56 -10.40 1.40
CA ASP A 39 15.56 -11.45 1.66
C ASP A 39 16.64 -11.04 2.68
N LEU A 40 16.87 -9.73 2.84
CA LEU A 40 17.83 -9.16 3.79
C LEU A 40 17.16 -8.58 5.04
N GLY A 41 15.90 -8.94 5.30
CA GLY A 41 15.16 -8.51 6.48
C GLY A 41 13.91 -7.70 6.17
N THR A 42 13.43 -6.99 7.18
CA THR A 42 12.11 -6.36 7.16
C THR A 42 12.19 -4.91 7.58
N ILE A 43 11.57 -4.01 6.80
CA ILE A 43 11.35 -2.61 7.19
C ILE A 43 9.92 -2.47 7.69
N ILE A 44 9.76 -1.86 8.87
CA ILE A 44 8.47 -1.60 9.51
C ILE A 44 8.39 -0.11 9.82
N VAL A 45 7.31 0.53 9.42
CA VAL A 45 6.95 1.90 9.82
C VAL A 45 5.63 1.82 10.59
N GLU A 46 5.66 2.21 11.85
CA GLU A 46 4.53 2.13 12.79
C GLU A 46 4.77 3.12 13.94
N ASN A 47 3.74 3.83 14.41
CA ASN A 47 3.84 4.82 15.49
C ASN A 47 4.88 5.95 15.23
N ASP A 48 4.93 6.47 13.99
CA ASP A 48 5.92 7.49 13.58
C ASP A 48 7.40 7.07 13.73
N GLU A 49 7.65 5.76 13.85
CA GLU A 49 8.99 5.19 13.93
C GLU A 49 9.23 4.22 12.76
N ALA A 50 10.40 4.29 12.14
CA ALA A 50 10.83 3.34 11.11
C ALA A 50 11.99 2.49 11.64
N ARG A 51 11.83 1.17 11.52
CA ARG A 51 12.79 0.18 12.01
C ARG A 51 13.14 -0.78 10.89
N TYR A 52 14.42 -1.07 10.74
CA TYR A 52 14.91 -2.09 9.84
C TYR A 52 15.45 -3.27 10.65
N LEU A 53 14.71 -4.37 10.62
CA LEU A 53 15.12 -5.67 11.15
C LEU A 53 16.04 -6.33 10.11
N ARG A 54 17.31 -5.98 10.15
CA ARG A 54 18.32 -6.37 9.17
C ARG A 54 18.81 -7.78 9.43
N ALA A 55 18.70 -8.65 8.42
CA ALA A 55 19.33 -9.96 8.46
C ALA A 55 20.85 -9.83 8.22
N ALA A 56 21.65 -10.55 9.01
CA ALA A 56 23.11 -10.56 8.88
C ALA A 56 23.59 -11.12 7.52
N MET A 57 22.74 -11.89 6.84
CA MET A 57 22.97 -12.44 5.50
C MET A 57 21.63 -12.70 4.78
N SER A 58 21.70 -13.11 3.51
CA SER A 58 20.53 -13.57 2.75
C SER A 58 19.82 -14.72 3.48
N VAL A 59 18.52 -14.55 3.75
CA VAL A 59 17.68 -15.60 4.33
C VAL A 59 17.64 -16.81 3.39
N ARG A 60 17.59 -16.58 2.08
CA ARG A 60 17.67 -17.64 1.07
C ARG A 60 18.99 -18.41 1.14
N GLU A 61 20.14 -17.75 1.22
CA GLU A 61 21.43 -18.45 1.38
C GLU A 61 21.51 -19.23 2.70
N HIS A 62 21.05 -18.62 3.80
CA HIS A 62 21.05 -19.28 5.09
C HIS A 62 20.23 -20.57 5.08
N ILE A 63 19.01 -20.53 4.53
CA ILE A 63 18.15 -21.72 4.39
C ILE A 63 18.83 -22.80 3.53
N ALA A 64 19.51 -22.41 2.45
CA ALA A 64 20.16 -23.36 1.54
C ALA A 64 21.38 -24.05 2.17
N THR A 65 22.04 -23.41 3.13
CA THR A 65 23.31 -23.89 3.73
C THR A 65 23.16 -24.42 5.15
N ALA A 66 21.99 -24.24 5.77
CA ALA A 66 21.75 -24.64 7.16
C ALA A 66 21.90 -26.15 7.37
N ASP A 67 22.66 -26.52 8.40
CA ASP A 67 22.88 -27.91 8.84
C ASP A 67 21.77 -28.45 9.75
N LYS A 68 20.86 -27.56 10.18
CA LYS A 68 19.78 -27.86 11.12
C LYS A 68 18.45 -27.33 10.62
N SER A 69 17.39 -28.08 10.89
CA SER A 69 16.02 -27.61 10.73
C SER A 69 15.75 -26.39 11.61
N PHE A 70 15.03 -25.41 11.08
CA PHE A 70 14.66 -24.17 11.78
C PHE A 70 15.86 -23.34 12.27
N ALA A 71 17.00 -23.42 11.58
CA ALA A 71 18.14 -22.53 11.85
C ALA A 71 17.72 -21.06 11.70
N LYS A 72 18.11 -20.23 12.66
CA LYS A 72 17.78 -18.80 12.68
C LYS A 72 18.90 -17.99 12.04
N VAL A 73 18.53 -16.95 11.31
CA VAL A 73 19.46 -15.90 10.87
C VAL A 73 19.58 -14.88 12.00
N ASP A 74 20.79 -14.39 12.24
CA ASP A 74 21.00 -13.29 13.18
C ASP A 74 20.37 -12.01 12.62
N ILE A 75 19.58 -11.33 13.45
CA ILE A 75 18.88 -10.10 13.10
C ILE A 75 19.42 -8.96 13.96
N GLU A 76 19.76 -7.85 13.31
CA GLU A 76 20.10 -6.58 13.94
C GLU A 76 18.94 -5.60 13.74
N GLU A 77 18.48 -4.96 14.81
CA GLU A 77 17.49 -3.88 14.72
C GLU A 77 18.23 -2.55 14.51
N VAL A 78 17.89 -1.88 13.41
CA VAL A 78 18.49 -0.61 13.00
C VAL A 78 17.39 0.44 12.94
N ASP A 79 17.54 1.50 13.70
CA ASP A 79 16.65 2.67 13.60
C ASP A 79 16.86 3.37 12.26
N VAL A 80 15.77 3.59 11.54
CA VAL A 80 15.77 4.30 10.25
C VAL A 80 15.21 5.69 10.47
N PRO A 81 15.99 6.77 10.28
CA PRO A 81 15.47 8.12 10.41
C PRO A 81 14.36 8.38 9.38
N ILE A 82 13.19 8.82 9.84
CA ILE A 82 12.14 9.35 8.98
C ILE A 82 12.44 10.85 8.75
N PRO A 83 12.61 11.30 7.50
CA PRO A 83 12.80 12.71 7.22
C PRO A 83 11.62 13.53 7.76
N ALA A 84 11.92 14.67 8.38
CA ALA A 84 10.90 15.55 8.95
C ALA A 84 10.19 16.41 7.89
N ASP A 85 10.68 16.42 6.65
CA ASP A 85 10.26 17.29 5.56
C ASP A 85 9.41 16.55 4.51
N GLY A 86 8.41 17.26 3.96
CA GLY A 86 7.68 16.83 2.76
C GLY A 86 6.46 15.94 3.00
N GLY A 87 6.17 15.56 4.24
CA GLY A 87 5.04 14.70 4.59
C GLY A 87 3.85 15.39 5.26
N SER A 88 4.05 16.59 5.86
CA SER A 88 2.95 17.27 6.54
C SER A 88 1.99 17.95 5.56
N HIS A 89 0.73 18.15 5.96
CA HIS A 89 -0.21 18.94 5.17
C HIS A 89 0.31 20.36 4.87
N ILE A 90 1.08 20.95 5.80
CA ILE A 90 1.67 22.28 5.61
C ILE A 90 2.75 22.23 4.52
N ASP A 91 3.59 21.20 4.50
CA ASP A 91 4.65 21.05 3.50
C ASP A 91 4.07 20.84 2.11
N ILE A 92 3.07 19.96 1.98
CA ILE A 92 2.39 19.68 0.70
C ILE A 92 1.74 20.96 0.16
N LEU A 93 1.00 21.70 0.99
CA LEU A 93 0.36 22.95 0.57
C LEU A 93 1.37 24.04 0.23
N THR A 94 2.48 24.12 0.95
CA THR A 94 3.57 25.07 0.69
C THR A 94 4.26 24.76 -0.64
N ASN A 95 4.57 23.48 -0.90
CA ASN A 95 5.12 23.01 -2.16
C ASN A 95 4.15 23.30 -3.32
N PHE A 96 2.85 23.00 -3.15
CA PHE A 96 1.83 23.31 -4.15
C PHE A 96 1.78 24.80 -4.49
N ALA A 97 1.77 25.67 -3.47
CA ALA A 97 1.79 27.11 -3.68
C ALA A 97 3.09 27.59 -4.34
N ALA A 98 4.23 26.92 -4.10
CA ALA A 98 5.49 27.21 -4.78
C ALA A 98 5.44 26.81 -6.25
N ALA A 99 4.94 25.62 -6.58
CA ALA A 99 4.79 25.13 -7.95
C ALA A 99 3.84 25.98 -8.81
N ILE A 100 2.84 26.65 -8.20
CA ILE A 100 2.00 27.64 -8.91
C ILE A 100 2.81 28.88 -9.30
N ARG A 101 3.71 29.33 -8.44
CA ARG A 101 4.51 30.56 -8.66
C ARG A 101 5.67 30.33 -9.61
N ASP A 102 6.26 29.14 -9.57
CA ASP A 102 7.42 28.76 -10.36
C ASP A 102 7.18 27.36 -10.98
N PRO A 103 6.92 27.29 -12.29
CA PRO A 103 6.70 26.03 -13.01
C PRO A 103 7.87 25.05 -12.97
N GLU A 104 9.09 25.49 -12.63
CA GLU A 104 10.26 24.62 -12.50
C GLU A 104 10.29 23.89 -11.13
N VAL A 105 9.47 24.33 -10.17
CA VAL A 105 9.35 23.65 -8.88
C VAL A 105 8.53 22.36 -9.06
N ALA A 106 9.19 21.22 -8.84
CA ALA A 106 8.54 19.93 -8.87
C ALA A 106 7.49 19.82 -7.75
N ILE A 107 6.28 19.38 -8.14
CA ILE A 107 5.21 19.08 -7.19
C ILE A 107 5.46 17.73 -6.51
N VAL A 108 5.39 17.69 -5.18
CA VAL A 108 5.66 16.49 -4.36
C VAL A 108 4.59 15.42 -4.55
N ALA A 109 3.33 15.82 -4.68
CA ALA A 109 2.19 14.94 -4.88
C ALA A 109 1.41 15.38 -6.14
N PRO A 110 1.83 14.95 -7.35
CA PRO A 110 1.15 15.32 -8.58
C PRO A 110 -0.27 14.77 -8.63
N GLY A 111 -1.27 15.61 -8.89
CA GLY A 111 -2.67 15.17 -9.00
C GLY A 111 -2.92 14.14 -10.11
N SER A 112 -2.06 14.07 -11.12
CA SER A 112 -2.12 13.03 -12.17
C SER A 112 -1.91 11.61 -11.63
N GLU A 113 -1.24 11.45 -10.48
CA GLU A 113 -1.04 10.13 -9.85
C GLU A 113 -2.22 9.70 -8.99
N ALA A 114 -3.05 10.64 -8.54
CA ALA A 114 -4.22 10.36 -7.69
C ALA A 114 -5.23 9.42 -8.36
N ILE A 115 -5.26 9.37 -9.69
CA ILE A 115 -6.10 8.43 -10.43
C ILE A 115 -5.76 6.97 -10.12
N ASN A 116 -4.50 6.66 -9.81
CA ASN A 116 -4.08 5.29 -9.48
C ASN A 116 -4.71 4.81 -8.18
N GLN A 117 -4.89 5.70 -7.20
CA GLN A 117 -5.59 5.39 -5.95
C GLN A 117 -7.06 5.06 -6.23
N VAL A 118 -7.73 5.86 -7.07
CA VAL A 118 -9.13 5.64 -7.45
C VAL A 118 -9.30 4.32 -8.20
N ILE A 119 -8.38 4.02 -9.14
CA ILE A 119 -8.34 2.75 -9.87
C ILE A 119 -8.20 1.57 -8.91
N LEU A 120 -7.30 1.68 -7.92
CA LEU A 120 -7.07 0.62 -6.94
C LEU A 120 -8.31 0.38 -6.06
N GLN A 121 -8.94 1.45 -5.56
CA GLN A 121 -10.16 1.37 -4.75
C GLN A 121 -11.31 0.74 -5.54
N ASN A 122 -11.51 1.17 -6.79
CA ASN A 122 -12.53 0.61 -7.68
C ASN A 122 -12.28 -0.87 -7.97
N ALA A 123 -11.02 -1.27 -8.15
CA ALA A 123 -10.66 -2.66 -8.37
C ALA A 123 -10.91 -3.52 -7.12
N MET A 124 -10.62 -3.02 -5.91
CA MET A 124 -10.93 -3.70 -4.66
C MET A 124 -12.45 -3.89 -4.49
N LEU A 125 -13.25 -2.84 -4.73
CA LEU A 125 -14.71 -2.91 -4.65
C LEU A 125 -15.28 -3.90 -5.67
N MET A 126 -14.88 -3.79 -6.93
CA MET A 126 -15.31 -4.70 -7.98
C MET A 126 -14.89 -6.15 -7.71
N SER A 127 -13.69 -6.35 -7.18
CA SER A 127 -13.19 -7.67 -6.79
C SER A 127 -14.04 -8.31 -5.69
N GLY A 128 -14.36 -7.55 -4.64
CA GLY A 128 -15.20 -8.01 -3.53
C GLY A 128 -16.60 -8.40 -3.97
N LEU A 129 -17.26 -7.55 -4.77
CA LEU A 129 -18.63 -7.79 -5.24
C LEU A 129 -18.75 -8.88 -6.31
N GLN A 130 -17.69 -9.13 -7.09
CA GLN A 130 -17.65 -10.20 -8.09
C GLN A 130 -16.99 -11.48 -7.58
N GLU A 131 -16.48 -11.48 -6.34
CA GLU A 131 -15.76 -12.60 -5.72
C GLU A 131 -14.62 -13.16 -6.59
N ARG A 132 -13.88 -12.28 -7.27
CA ARG A 132 -12.79 -12.69 -8.17
C ARG A 132 -11.64 -11.68 -8.21
N PRO A 133 -10.42 -12.10 -8.57
CA PRO A 133 -9.32 -11.18 -8.83
C PRO A 133 -9.63 -10.22 -9.98
N ILE A 134 -9.13 -8.99 -9.85
CA ILE A 134 -9.21 -7.94 -10.86
C ILE A 134 -7.78 -7.57 -11.26
N GLU A 135 -7.50 -7.66 -12.56
CA GLU A 135 -6.22 -7.26 -13.14
C GLU A 135 -6.08 -5.74 -13.17
N LEU A 136 -4.88 -5.24 -12.88
CA LEU A 136 -4.56 -3.81 -12.93
C LEU A 136 -3.65 -3.51 -14.14
N PRO A 137 -3.83 -2.34 -14.81
CA PRO A 137 -4.80 -1.29 -14.49
C PRO A 137 -6.24 -1.67 -14.84
N LEU A 138 -7.19 -1.22 -14.02
CA LEU A 138 -8.62 -1.50 -14.20
C LEU A 138 -9.14 -0.94 -15.52
N ASP A 139 -9.90 -1.75 -16.26
CA ASP A 139 -10.64 -1.30 -17.45
C ASP A 139 -11.80 -0.38 -17.03
N ALA A 140 -11.72 0.89 -17.44
CA ALA A 140 -12.69 1.91 -17.08
C ALA A 140 -14.08 1.65 -17.66
N ASP A 141 -14.18 1.10 -18.87
CA ASP A 141 -15.47 0.80 -19.53
C ASP A 141 -16.13 -0.41 -18.87
N ALA A 142 -15.31 -1.41 -18.49
CA ALA A 142 -15.78 -2.56 -17.73
C ALA A 142 -16.31 -2.13 -16.35
N TYR A 143 -15.60 -1.23 -15.66
CA TYR A 143 -16.05 -0.70 -14.37
C TYR A 143 -17.32 0.15 -14.50
N ALA A 144 -17.43 0.99 -15.54
CA ALA A 144 -18.63 1.77 -15.80
C ALA A 144 -19.86 0.87 -16.02
N THR A 145 -19.70 -0.18 -16.82
CA THR A 145 -20.77 -1.18 -17.05
C THR A 145 -21.17 -1.86 -15.75
N PHE A 146 -20.20 -2.25 -14.93
CA PHE A 146 -20.43 -2.84 -13.62
C PHE A 146 -21.23 -1.91 -12.69
N LEU A 147 -20.92 -0.61 -12.66
CA LEU A 147 -21.68 0.37 -11.88
C LEU A 147 -23.12 0.53 -12.37
N ASP A 148 -23.34 0.57 -13.69
CA ASP A 148 -24.69 0.66 -14.27
C ASP A 148 -25.56 -0.54 -13.88
N GLU A 149 -24.97 -1.75 -13.84
CA GLU A 149 -25.65 -2.97 -13.38
C GLU A 149 -26.03 -2.88 -11.89
N LEU A 150 -25.14 -2.39 -11.02
CA LEU A 150 -25.43 -2.18 -9.61
C LEU A 150 -26.54 -1.14 -9.39
N ILE A 151 -26.53 -0.05 -10.15
CA ILE A 151 -27.58 0.99 -10.07
C ILE A 151 -28.94 0.44 -10.49
N ALA A 152 -28.96 -0.44 -11.51
CA ALA A 152 -30.19 -1.06 -11.97
C ALA A 152 -30.76 -2.06 -10.94
N SER A 153 -29.91 -2.83 -10.26
CA SER A 153 -30.34 -3.80 -9.25
C SER A 153 -30.79 -3.14 -7.94
N ALA A 154 -30.17 -2.02 -7.53
CA ALA A 154 -30.50 -1.29 -6.30
C ALA A 154 -31.88 -0.58 -6.30
N LYS A 155 -32.58 -0.52 -7.44
CA LYS A 155 -33.90 0.12 -7.58
C LYS A 155 -35.08 -0.85 -7.45
N GLN A 156 -34.83 -2.11 -7.10
CA GLN A 156 -35.85 -3.13 -6.78
C GLN A 156 -36.01 -3.27 -5.27
#